data_AF-A0A966UYG6-F1
#
_entry.id   AF-A0A966UYG6-F1
#
_cell.length_a   1.000
_cell.length_b   1.000
_cell.length_c   1.000
_cell.angle_alpha   90.00
_cell.angle_beta   90.00
_cell.angle_gamma   90.00
#
_symmetry.space_group_name_H-M   'P 1'
#
loop_
_entity.id
_entity.type
_entity.pdbx_description
1 polymer ?
#
loop_
_entity_poly.entity_id
_entity_poly.type
_entity_poly.pdbx_seq_one_letter_code
_entity_poly.pdbx_strand_id
1 'polypeptide(L)'
;MSDLQDRMKQAVAQAAVEQIRDGMVLGLGSGSTAALMIQALGAKLQSGELTDIVGVTTSFQGEVLAAELGIPLKSLNAIDRI
;
A
#
# COMPACT_ATOMS: atom_id res chain seq x y z
N MET A 1 11.56 14.95 -15.25
CA MET A 1 12.16 14.24 -14.09
C MET A 1 12.56 12.86 -14.59
N SER A 2 13.76 12.38 -14.25
CA SER A 2 14.46 11.41 -15.11
C SER A 2 13.83 10.02 -15.04
N ASP A 3 13.81 9.35 -16.20
CA ASP A 3 13.32 7.99 -16.41
C ASP A 3 13.90 6.99 -15.39
N LEU A 4 15.14 7.23 -14.94
CA LEU A 4 15.80 6.45 -13.90
C LEU A 4 15.11 6.59 -12.54
N GLN A 5 14.73 7.80 -12.14
CA GLN A 5 14.10 8.04 -10.85
C GLN A 5 12.77 7.28 -10.75
N ASP A 6 11.97 7.31 -11.80
CA ASP A 6 10.66 6.63 -11.79
C ASP A 6 10.83 5.10 -11.80
N ARG A 7 11.83 4.57 -12.53
CA ARG A 7 12.22 3.15 -12.43
C ARG A 7 12.65 2.76 -11.02
N MET A 8 13.43 3.61 -10.33
CA MET A 8 13.84 3.34 -8.96
C MET A 8 12.64 3.33 -8.00
N LYS A 9 11.67 4.24 -8.18
CA LYS A 9 10.44 4.23 -7.38
C LYS A 9 9.64 2.96 -7.61
N GLN A 10 9.48 2.53 -8.86
CA GLN A 10 8.80 1.28 -9.20
C GLN A 10 9.50 0.06 -8.58
N ALA A 11 10.82 -0.02 -8.69
CA ALA A 11 11.60 -1.13 -8.12
C ALA A 11 11.46 -1.22 -6.59
N VAL A 12 11.54 -0.08 -5.88
CA VAL A 12 11.38 -0.05 -4.42
C VAL A 12 9.94 -0.39 -4.01
N ALA A 13 8.95 0.12 -4.74
CA ALA A 13 7.55 -0.20 -4.48
C ALA A 13 7.28 -1.71 -4.64
N GLN A 14 7.77 -2.32 -5.72
CA GLN A 14 7.62 -3.75 -5.97
C GLN A 14 8.29 -4.60 -4.89
N ALA A 15 9.54 -4.27 -4.55
CA ALA A 15 10.28 -4.97 -3.50
C ALA A 15 9.59 -4.84 -2.12
N ALA A 16 8.95 -3.71 -1.83
CA ALA A 16 8.19 -3.53 -0.60
C ALA A 16 6.93 -4.41 -0.57
N VAL A 17 6.19 -4.51 -1.68
CA VAL A 17 4.99 -5.37 -1.76
C VAL A 17 5.34 -6.85 -1.58
N GLU A 18 6.50 -7.29 -2.07
CA GLU A 18 6.97 -8.68 -1.90
C GLU A 18 7.25 -9.09 -0.45
N GLN A 19 7.37 -8.13 0.47
CA GLN A 19 7.55 -8.40 1.90
C GLN A 19 6.22 -8.56 2.65
N ILE A 20 5.10 -8.23 2.02
CA ILE A 20 3.77 -8.28 2.63
C ILE A 20 3.30 -9.73 2.70
N ARG A 21 2.69 -10.09 3.83
CA ARG A 21 2.10 -11.40 4.09
C ARG A 21 0.67 -11.24 4.57
N ASP A 22 -0.10 -12.30 4.42
CA ASP A 22 -1.48 -12.35 4.90
C ASP A 22 -1.59 -11.96 6.38
N GLY A 23 -2.68 -11.27 6.75
CA GLY A 23 -2.94 -10.87 8.13
C GLY A 23 -2.19 -9.60 8.59
N MET A 24 -1.37 -8.98 7.74
CA MET A 24 -0.61 -7.79 8.13
C MET A 24 -1.48 -6.54 8.24
N VAL A 25 -1.20 -5.74 9.28
CA VAL A 25 -1.62 -4.33 9.35
C VAL A 25 -0.49 -3.47 8.79
N LEU A 26 -0.79 -2.64 7.78
CA LEU A 26 0.20 -1.91 7.01
C LEU A 26 0.01 -0.41 7.14
N GLY A 27 1.08 0.29 7.51
CA GLY A 27 1.15 1.74 7.34
C GLY A 27 1.26 2.12 5.86
N LEU A 28 0.26 2.82 5.33
CA LEU A 28 0.21 3.30 3.95
C LEU A 28 0.65 4.77 3.91
N GLY A 29 1.90 4.96 3.46
CA GLY A 29 2.55 6.27 3.36
C GLY A 29 2.01 7.16 2.24
N SER A 30 2.70 8.29 2.01
CA SER A 30 2.32 9.30 1.03
C SER A 30 3.38 9.49 -0.06
N GLY A 31 2.98 10.00 -1.22
CA GLY A 31 3.86 10.38 -2.32
C GLY A 31 3.96 9.33 -3.44
N SER A 32 4.60 9.72 -4.55
CA SER A 32 4.58 8.93 -5.81
C SER A 32 5.10 7.48 -5.67
N THR A 33 6.08 7.22 -4.81
CA THR A 33 6.58 5.85 -4.57
C THR A 33 5.59 5.02 -3.76
N ALA A 34 5.00 5.59 -2.71
CA ALA A 34 4.01 4.90 -1.89
C ALA A 34 2.74 4.60 -2.70
N ALA A 35 2.33 5.50 -3.58
CA ALA A 35 1.20 5.29 -4.49
C ALA A 35 1.40 4.05 -5.38
N LEU A 36 2.61 3.84 -5.92
CA LEU A 36 2.94 2.64 -6.70
C LEU A 36 2.83 1.35 -5.85
N MET A 37 3.29 1.40 -4.60
CA MET A 37 3.19 0.27 -3.66
C MET A 37 1.71 -0.04 -3.34
N ILE A 38 0.91 0.99 -3.06
CA ILE A 38 -0.54 0.86 -2.78
C ILE A 38 -1.27 0.27 -4.00
N GLN A 39 -0.93 0.69 -5.22
CA GLN A 39 -1.49 0.12 -6.46
C GLN A 39 -1.16 -1.37 -6.61
N ALA A 40 0.09 -1.76 -6.39
CA ALA A 40 0.51 -3.16 -6.47
C ALA A 40 -0.11 -4.01 -5.36
N LEU A 41 -0.25 -3.48 -4.14
CA LEU A 41 -0.97 -4.14 -3.04
C LEU A 41 -2.45 -4.37 -3.40
N GLY A 42 -3.13 -3.35 -3.92
CA GLY A 42 -4.52 -3.45 -4.37
C GLY A 42 -4.71 -4.54 -5.43
N ALA A 43 -3.78 -4.63 -6.40
CA ALA A 43 -3.81 -5.68 -7.42
C ALA A 43 -3.66 -7.09 -6.81
N LYS A 44 -2.75 -7.29 -5.84
CA LYS A 44 -2.58 -8.58 -5.17
C LYS A 44 -3.84 -8.98 -4.38
N LEU A 45 -4.46 -8.03 -3.66
CA LEU A 45 -5.71 -8.27 -2.94
C LEU A 45 -6.85 -8.64 -3.88
N GLN A 46 -7.00 -7.92 -5.00
CA GLN A 46 -8.03 -8.21 -6.01
C GLN A 46 -7.83 -9.58 -6.67
N SER A 47 -6.58 -9.99 -6.88
CA SER A 47 -6.26 -11.31 -7.44
C SER A 47 -6.42 -12.47 -6.44
N GLY A 48 -6.52 -12.18 -5.14
CA GLY A 48 -6.54 -13.18 -4.08
C GLY A 48 -5.16 -13.75 -3.70
N GLU A 49 -4.06 -13.17 -4.21
CA GLU A 49 -2.69 -13.55 -3.84
C GLU A 49 -2.35 -13.13 -2.40
N LEU A 50 -3.00 -12.08 -1.91
CA LEU A 50 -2.94 -11.65 -0.51
C LEU A 50 -4.34 -11.59 0.08
N THR A 51 -4.44 -11.88 1.38
CA THR A 51 -5.69 -11.86 2.13
C THR A 51 -5.50 -11.29 3.54
N ASP A 52 -6.59 -10.87 4.17
CA ASP A 52 -6.59 -10.36 5.56
C ASP A 52 -5.64 -9.18 5.81
N ILE A 53 -5.51 -8.28 4.84
CA ILE A 53 -4.72 -7.05 4.97
C ILE A 53 -5.59 -5.90 5.48
N VAL A 54 -5.04 -5.09 6.38
CA VAL A 54 -5.62 -3.81 6.80
C VAL A 54 -4.62 -2.68 6.60
N GLY A 55 -5.02 -1.63 5.91
CA GLY A 55 -4.25 -0.40 5.73
C GLY A 55 -4.55 0.66 6.79
N VAL A 56 -3.51 1.38 7.21
CA VAL A 56 -3.59 2.58 8.05
C VAL A 56 -2.87 3.72 7.34
N THR A 57 -3.60 4.75 6.94
CA THR A 57 -3.06 5.80 6.06
C THR A 57 -2.48 6.98 6.85
N THR A 58 -1.44 7.62 6.29
CA THR A 58 -0.86 8.85 6.86
C THR A 58 -1.28 10.13 6.13
N SER A 59 -2.07 10.01 5.06
CA SER A 59 -2.61 11.15 4.31
C SER A 59 -3.94 10.82 3.63
N PHE A 60 -4.70 11.88 3.36
CA PHE A 60 -5.94 11.79 2.59
C PHE A 60 -5.72 11.22 1.18
N GLN A 61 -4.60 11.57 0.53
CA GLN A 61 -4.28 11.06 -0.81
C GLN A 61 -4.08 9.54 -0.82
N GLY A 62 -3.36 9.01 0.18
CA GLY A 62 -3.20 7.56 0.34
C GLY A 62 -4.51 6.87 0.69
N GLU A 63 -5.34 7.50 1.52
CA GLU A 63 -6.66 6.99 1.91
C GLU A 63 -7.61 6.87 0.73
N VAL A 64 -7.75 7.92 -0.09
CA VAL A 64 -8.58 7.88 -1.30
C VAL A 64 -8.10 6.78 -2.25
N LEU A 65 -6.80 6.75 -2.55
CA LEU A 65 -6.24 5.74 -3.45
C LEU A 65 -6.46 4.30 -2.94
N ALA A 66 -6.20 4.06 -1.66
CA ALA A 66 -6.39 2.74 -1.07
C ALA A 66 -7.86 2.31 -1.06
N ALA A 67 -8.77 3.25 -0.77
CA ALA A 67 -10.21 3.01 -0.81
C ALA A 67 -10.71 2.71 -2.23
N GLU A 68 -10.25 3.44 -3.25
CA GLU A 68 -10.57 3.21 -4.66
C GLU A 68 -10.13 1.81 -5.13
N LEU A 69 -9.04 1.30 -4.59
CA LEU A 69 -8.51 -0.03 -4.90
C LEU A 69 -9.13 -1.17 -4.08
N GLY A 70 -10.04 -0.85 -3.15
CA GLY A 70 -10.72 -1.82 -2.30
C GLY A 70 -9.85 -2.37 -1.15
N ILE A 71 -8.79 -1.67 -0.76
CA ILE A 71 -7.96 -2.06 0.38
C ILE A 71 -8.73 -1.75 1.68
N PRO A 72 -8.93 -2.72 2.59
CA PRO A 72 -9.60 -2.45 3.86
C PRO A 72 -8.81 -1.45 4.69
N LEU A 73 -9.44 -0.40 5.18
CA LEU A 73 -8.79 0.64 5.98
C LEU A 73 -9.31 0.69 7.41
N LYS A 74 -8.42 1.01 8.35
CA LYS A 74 -8.77 1.37 9.72
C LYS A 74 -8.01 2.63 10.16
N SER A 75 -8.62 3.38 11.07
CA SER A 75 -7.95 4.46 11.79
C SER A 75 -6.84 3.89 12.66
N LEU A 76 -5.73 4.62 12.81
CA LEU A 76 -4.65 4.28 13.73
C LEU A 76 -5.16 4.06 15.17
N ASN A 77 -6.19 4.81 15.60
CA ASN A 77 -6.78 4.68 16.93
C ASN A 77 -7.55 3.37 17.15
N ALA A 78 -7.82 2.61 16.08
CA ALA A 78 -8.55 1.34 16.12
C ALA A 78 -7.62 0.12 15.93
N ILE A 79 -6.31 0.32 16.07
CA ILE A 79 -5.27 -0.67 15.85
C ILE A 79 -4.36 -0.73 17.09
N ASP A 80 -4.11 -1.93 17.61
CA ASP A 80 -3.25 -2.14 18.77
C ASP A 80 -1.75 -2.19 18.40
N ARG A 81 -1.44 -2.60 17.16
CA ARG A 81 -0.07 -2.74 16.65
C ARG A 81 0.00 -2.67 15.11
N ILE A 82 1.08 -2.09 14.61
CA ILE A 82 1.54 -2.15 13.21
C ILE A 82 2.84 -2.97 13.16
#